data_AF-A0A536JCV3-F1
#
_entry.id   AF-A0A536JCV3-F1
#
_cell.length_a   1.000
_cell.length_b   1.000
_cell.length_c   1.000
_cell.angle_alpha   90.00
_cell.angle_beta   90.00
_cell.angle_gamma   90.00
#
_symmetry.space_group_name_H-M   'P 1'
#
loop_
_entity.id
_entity.type
_entity.pdbx_description
1 polymer ?
#
loop_
_entity_poly.entity_id
_entity_poly.type
_entity_poly.pdbx_seq_one_letter_code
_entity_poly.pdbx_strand_id
1 'polypeptide(L)'
;MDCGETDIVTLQFDHRDRATKRKEVALLVVQTAWSIVQTEIAKCDVRCANCHRRRTALQLGWRRLDGARTSVRATLIEAEIFPRKSGVRLCTGCGKAKPLEEFSYRDRARGLRRARCRSCVREYSREHYRQNKLRYATADWGRMRCSRQHLDREVEEYLRLHPCVDCGESDPLVLDFDHRDGVDKLGTIAFLRARGQRDELFGEIAKCEVRCSNCHQRRTAKQFGWAKLIA
;
A
#
# COMPACT_ATOMS: atom_id res chain seq x y z
N MET A 1 6.92 21.28 8.75
CA MET A 1 6.10 20.71 9.84
C MET A 1 6.90 19.63 10.54
N ASP A 2 7.95 20.02 11.24
CA ASP A 2 8.78 19.10 12.01
C ASP A 2 8.55 19.44 13.48
N CYS A 3 8.08 18.46 14.26
CA CYS A 3 7.69 18.67 15.67
C CYS A 3 8.87 18.58 16.64
N GLY A 4 10.11 18.43 16.15
CA GLY A 4 11.30 18.32 16.98
C GLY A 4 11.46 17.00 17.74
N GLU A 5 10.63 16.00 17.46
CA GLU A 5 10.75 14.65 18.03
C GLU A 5 12.14 14.04 17.77
N THR A 6 12.75 13.47 18.80
CA THR A 6 14.11 12.93 18.77
C THR A 6 14.19 11.44 19.07
N ASP A 7 13.09 10.82 19.52
CA ASP A 7 13.07 9.38 19.81
C ASP A 7 13.27 8.54 18.55
N ILE A 8 14.46 7.93 18.45
CA ILE A 8 14.91 7.10 17.33
C ILE A 8 13.96 5.93 16.99
N VAL A 9 13.15 5.48 17.96
CA VAL A 9 12.14 4.44 17.72
C VAL A 9 11.07 4.92 16.77
N THR A 10 10.78 6.21 16.77
CA THR A 10 9.69 6.83 15.99
C THR A 10 10.18 7.51 14.71
N LEU A 11 11.50 7.69 14.56
CA LEU A 11 12.11 8.36 13.42
C LEU A 11 12.14 7.48 12.16
N GLN A 12 11.76 8.07 11.04
CA GLN A 12 11.67 7.46 9.73
C GLN A 12 12.37 8.33 8.68
N PHE A 13 12.95 7.68 7.67
CA PHE A 13 13.48 8.36 6.50
C PHE A 13 12.33 8.81 5.59
N ASP A 14 12.23 10.11 5.37
CA ASP A 14 11.21 10.75 4.55
C ASP A 14 11.84 11.39 3.30
N HIS A 15 11.54 10.84 2.13
CA HIS A 15 12.06 11.32 0.85
C HIS A 15 11.59 12.75 0.55
N ARG A 16 12.53 13.66 0.28
CA ARG A 16 12.23 15.06 -0.08
C ARG A 16 11.37 15.15 -1.34
N ASP A 17 11.74 14.39 -2.36
CA ASP A 17 10.98 14.20 -3.59
C ASP A 17 10.79 12.70 -3.87
N ARG A 18 9.54 12.25 -3.82
CA ARG A 18 9.15 10.86 -4.08
C ARG A 18 9.41 10.42 -5.52
N ALA A 19 9.45 11.33 -6.49
CA ALA A 19 9.74 10.99 -7.89
C ALA A 19 11.20 10.54 -8.09
N THR A 20 12.10 10.98 -7.22
CA THR A 20 13.54 10.66 -7.28
C THR A 20 13.92 9.39 -6.51
N LYS A 21 12.95 8.78 -5.82
CA LYS A 21 13.12 7.56 -5.01
C LYS A 21 13.32 6.36 -5.91
N ARG A 22 14.43 5.63 -5.70
CA ARG A 22 14.65 4.36 -6.40
C ARG A 22 13.94 3.22 -5.68
N LYS A 23 14.08 3.14 -4.36
CA LYS A 23 13.46 2.15 -3.44
C LYS A 23 13.50 2.66 -1.99
N GLU A 24 12.83 1.98 -1.07
CA GLU A 24 12.93 2.26 0.37
C GLU A 24 14.32 1.94 0.91
N VAL A 25 14.87 2.82 1.76
CA VAL A 25 16.20 2.64 2.38
C VAL A 25 16.28 1.31 3.14
N ALA A 26 15.23 0.95 3.89
CA ALA A 26 15.16 -0.33 4.61
C ALA A 26 15.32 -1.55 3.68
N LEU A 27 14.83 -1.48 2.44
CA LEU A 27 14.99 -2.54 1.44
C LEU A 27 16.35 -2.50 0.75
N LEU A 28 16.97 -1.32 0.63
CA LEU A 28 18.27 -1.15 -0.01
C LEU A 28 19.42 -1.69 0.85
N VAL A 29 19.35 -1.53 2.18
CA VAL A 29 20.36 -2.03 3.12
C VAL A 29 20.62 -3.54 2.94
N VAL A 30 19.58 -4.30 2.60
CA VAL A 30 19.66 -5.76 2.43
C VAL A 30 20.07 -6.16 1.00
N GLN A 31 19.85 -5.29 0.02
CA GLN A 31 19.87 -5.66 -1.41
C GLN A 31 20.97 -4.99 -2.23
N THR A 32 21.73 -4.05 -1.66
CA THR A 32 22.66 -3.21 -2.42
C THR A 32 23.92 -2.86 -1.64
N ALA A 33 24.97 -2.46 -2.37
CA ALA A 33 26.19 -1.92 -1.77
C ALA A 33 25.88 -0.66 -0.95
N TRP A 34 26.62 -0.46 0.15
CA TRP A 34 26.43 0.65 1.09
C TRP A 34 26.43 2.03 0.43
N SER A 35 27.23 2.23 -0.62
CA SER A 35 27.25 3.47 -1.41
C SER A 35 25.91 3.83 -2.05
N ILE A 36 25.11 2.84 -2.46
CA ILE A 36 23.77 3.04 -3.01
C ILE A 36 22.80 3.43 -1.91
N VAL A 37 22.95 2.83 -0.72
CA VAL A 37 22.15 3.17 0.47
C VAL A 37 22.42 4.62 0.89
N GLN A 38 23.68 5.04 0.97
CA GLN A 38 24.06 6.41 1.30
C GLN A 38 23.50 7.43 0.31
N THR A 39 23.55 7.11 -0.99
CA THR A 39 22.96 7.96 -2.04
C THR A 39 21.46 8.13 -1.87
N GLU A 40 20.75 7.09 -1.44
CA GLU A 40 19.31 7.17 -1.20
C GLU A 40 18.98 7.90 0.12
N ILE A 41 19.78 7.68 1.17
CA ILE A 41 19.66 8.41 2.44
C ILE A 41 19.87 9.91 2.21
N ALA A 42 20.82 10.30 1.36
CA ALA A 42 21.07 11.70 1.04
C ALA A 42 19.85 12.41 0.42
N LYS A 43 18.85 11.69 -0.09
CA LYS A 43 17.60 12.28 -0.61
C LYS A 43 16.50 12.41 0.44
N CYS A 44 16.72 11.88 1.64
CA CYS A 44 15.75 11.83 2.72
C CYS A 44 16.06 12.89 3.77
N ASP A 45 15.03 13.39 4.45
CA ASP A 45 15.19 13.97 5.78
C ASP A 45 14.73 12.94 6.83
N VAL A 46 15.11 13.14 8.09
CA VAL A 46 14.66 12.30 9.20
C VAL A 46 13.49 12.98 9.90
N ARG A 47 12.35 12.31 9.99
CA ARG A 47 11.14 12.82 10.65
C ARG A 47 10.47 11.73 11.48
N CYS A 48 9.77 12.12 12.54
CA CYS A 48 8.93 11.15 13.25
C CYS A 48 7.78 10.65 12.36
N ALA A 49 7.26 9.47 12.68
CA ALA A 49 6.22 8.82 11.90
C ALA A 49 4.95 9.67 11.73
N ASN A 50 4.53 10.40 12.76
CA ASN A 50 3.39 11.32 12.67
C ASN A 50 3.64 12.44 11.64
N CYS A 51 4.79 13.11 11.70
CA CYS A 51 5.16 14.17 10.75
C CYS A 51 5.34 13.65 9.33
N HIS A 52 5.97 12.47 9.18
CA HIS A 52 6.13 11.80 7.89
C HIS A 52 4.78 11.47 7.25
N ARG A 53 3.80 10.98 8.03
CA ARG A 53 2.43 10.72 7.54
C ARG A 53 1.71 12.00 7.11
N ARG A 54 1.79 13.07 7.90
CA ARG A 54 1.23 14.39 7.55
C ARG A 54 1.80 14.91 6.23
N ARG A 55 3.13 14.86 6.08
CA ARG A 55 3.78 15.30 4.83
C ARG A 55 3.41 14.43 3.65
N THR A 56 3.40 13.11 3.82
CA THR A 56 2.99 12.18 2.76
C THR A 56 1.57 12.47 2.29
N ALA A 57 0.65 12.74 3.22
CA ALA A 57 -0.73 13.07 2.88
C ALA A 57 -0.82 14.37 2.06
N LEU A 58 -0.07 15.40 2.44
CA LEU A 58 0.02 16.66 1.69
C LEU A 58 0.60 16.45 0.29
N GLN A 59 1.71 15.72 0.18
CA GLN A 59 2.38 15.44 -1.11
C GLN A 59 1.52 14.65 -2.09
N LEU A 60 0.77 13.66 -1.58
CA LEU A 60 -0.06 12.79 -2.41
C LEU A 60 -1.48 13.33 -2.62
N GLY A 61 -1.79 14.51 -2.07
CA GLY A 61 -3.14 15.06 -2.08
C GLY A 61 -4.16 14.08 -1.48
N TRP A 62 -3.76 13.30 -0.47
CA TRP A 62 -4.65 12.38 0.22
C TRP A 62 -5.72 13.18 0.94
N ARG A 63 -6.88 13.29 0.31
CA ARG A 63 -8.04 13.99 0.86
C ARG A 63 -8.73 13.15 1.93
N ARG A 64 -8.42 13.45 3.19
CA ARG A 64 -9.46 13.52 4.24
C ARG A 64 -9.90 14.97 4.48
N LEU A 65 -9.88 15.78 3.42
CA LEU A 65 -10.39 17.15 3.37
C LEU A 65 -11.06 17.32 2.00
N ASP A 66 -12.38 17.47 2.04
CA ASP A 66 -13.27 17.99 1.00
C ASP A 66 -13.36 17.24 -0.36
N GLY A 67 -14.55 16.70 -0.57
CA GLY A 67 -14.96 15.95 -1.75
C GLY A 67 -14.96 16.80 -3.01
N ALA A 68 -14.05 16.52 -3.94
CA ALA A 68 -14.14 16.94 -5.35
C ALA A 68 -13.11 16.19 -6.20
N ARG A 69 -13.37 14.93 -6.56
CA ARG A 69 -12.45 14.07 -7.35
C ARG A 69 -11.85 14.81 -8.55
N THR A 70 -10.52 14.94 -8.59
CA THR A 70 -9.77 15.22 -9.83
C THR A 70 -8.88 14.03 -10.13
N SER A 71 -9.20 13.33 -11.22
CA SER A 71 -8.42 12.22 -11.74
C SER A 71 -7.17 12.76 -12.41
N VAL A 72 -6.01 12.64 -11.77
CA VAL A 72 -4.75 12.89 -12.46
C VAL A 72 -4.37 11.61 -13.20
N ARG A 73 -4.51 11.65 -14.54
CA ARG A 73 -4.01 10.64 -15.46
C ARG A 73 -2.49 10.66 -15.36
N ALA A 74 -1.88 9.60 -14.86
CA ALA A 74 -0.44 9.43 -14.93
C ALA A 74 -0.04 9.30 -16.41
N THR A 75 0.61 10.32 -16.93
CA THR A 75 1.15 10.38 -18.28
C THR A 75 2.27 9.34 -18.40
N LEU A 76 2.17 8.51 -19.44
CA LEU A 76 3.18 7.54 -19.82
C LEU A 76 4.41 8.28 -20.35
N ILE A 77 5.58 8.04 -19.75
CA ILE A 77 6.88 8.44 -20.31
C ILE A 77 7.51 7.24 -21.02
N GLU A 78 8.21 7.57 -22.10
CA GLU A 78 8.52 6.81 -23.29
C GLU A 78 9.41 5.57 -23.09
N ALA A 79 9.19 4.60 -23.97
CA ALA A 79 9.86 3.31 -23.99
C ALA A 79 11.17 3.41 -24.79
N GLU A 80 12.30 3.30 -24.10
CA GLU A 80 13.58 2.99 -24.73
C GLU A 80 13.57 1.56 -25.32
N ILE A 81 14.05 1.46 -26.56
CA ILE A 81 13.99 0.29 -27.42
C ILE A 81 15.09 -0.69 -26.99
N PHE A 82 14.72 -1.70 -26.20
CA PHE A 82 15.61 -2.84 -25.92
C PHE A 82 15.70 -3.79 -27.13
N PRO A 83 16.88 -4.37 -27.42
CA PRO A 83 17.09 -5.26 -28.56
C PRO A 83 16.19 -6.50 -28.45
N ARG A 84 15.42 -6.78 -29.50
CA ARG A 84 14.48 -7.88 -29.56
C ARG A 84 15.24 -9.20 -29.64
N LYS A 85 15.24 -10.00 -28.56
CA LYS A 85 15.62 -11.42 -28.65
C LYS A 85 14.54 -12.16 -29.44
N SER A 86 14.84 -12.48 -30.70
CA SER A 86 14.08 -13.40 -31.53
C SER A 86 14.28 -14.83 -31.01
N GLY A 87 13.18 -15.54 -30.80
CA GLY A 87 13.21 -16.90 -30.29
C GLY A 87 11.84 -17.55 -30.40
N VAL A 88 11.80 -18.88 -30.36
CA VAL A 88 10.56 -19.66 -30.43
C VAL A 88 10.29 -20.26 -29.06
N ARG A 89 9.01 -20.32 -28.65
CA ARG A 89 8.57 -20.90 -27.39
C ARG A 89 7.32 -21.75 -27.59
N LEU A 90 7.24 -22.87 -26.89
CA LEU A 90 6.04 -23.71 -26.80
C LEU A 90 4.99 -23.03 -25.91
N CYS A 91 3.79 -22.85 -26.45
CA CYS A 91 2.66 -22.34 -25.68
C CYS A 91 2.09 -23.42 -24.77
N THR A 92 2.01 -23.16 -23.46
CA THR A 92 1.42 -24.09 -22.50
C THR A 92 -0.11 -24.22 -22.58
N GLY A 93 -0.76 -23.40 -23.42
CA GLY A 93 -2.21 -23.46 -23.65
C GLY A 93 -2.61 -24.28 -24.88
N CYS A 94 -1.90 -24.12 -26.00
CA CYS A 94 -2.23 -24.80 -27.27
C CYS A 94 -1.14 -25.77 -27.75
N GLY A 95 -0.04 -25.93 -27.02
CA GLY A 95 1.06 -26.84 -27.37
C GLY A 95 1.94 -26.41 -28.55
N LYS A 96 1.55 -25.37 -29.31
CA LYS A 96 2.27 -24.95 -30.52
C LYS A 96 3.52 -24.13 -30.22
N ALA A 97 4.59 -24.39 -30.98
CA ALA A 97 5.80 -23.57 -31.00
C ALA A 97 5.51 -22.27 -31.77
N LYS A 98 5.70 -21.13 -31.12
CA LYS A 98 5.38 -19.80 -31.67
C LYS A 98 6.51 -18.81 -31.40
N PRO A 99 6.67 -17.77 -32.23
CA PRO A 99 7.63 -16.70 -31.98
C PRO A 99 7.36 -16.00 -30.64
N LEU A 100 8.39 -15.55 -29.93
CA LEU A 100 8.28 -14.86 -28.63
C LEU A 100 7.42 -13.59 -28.71
N GLU A 101 7.28 -12.99 -29.89
CA GLU A 101 6.42 -11.83 -30.18
C GLU A 101 4.94 -12.15 -29.93
N GLU A 102 4.53 -13.39 -30.18
CA GLU A 102 3.17 -13.88 -29.93
C GLU A 102 2.87 -14.09 -28.44
N PHE A 103 3.85 -13.94 -27.57
CA PHE A 103 3.69 -14.01 -26.12
C PHE A 103 3.74 -12.60 -25.53
N SER A 104 2.72 -12.23 -24.75
CA SER A 104 2.72 -10.93 -24.06
C SER A 104 3.76 -10.91 -22.95
N TYR A 105 4.33 -9.74 -22.66
CA TYR A 105 5.20 -9.56 -21.50
C TYR A 105 4.43 -9.81 -20.20
N ARG A 106 5.06 -10.54 -19.28
CA ARG A 106 4.71 -10.61 -17.86
C ARG A 106 5.41 -9.48 -17.10
N ASP A 107 6.67 -9.27 -17.43
CA ASP A 107 7.52 -8.23 -16.86
C ASP A 107 8.40 -7.68 -18.00
N ARG A 108 8.23 -6.39 -18.32
CA ARG A 108 8.98 -5.74 -19.40
C ARG A 108 10.43 -5.45 -18.99
N ALA A 109 10.67 -5.10 -17.73
CA ALA A 109 12.00 -4.74 -17.23
C ALA A 109 12.94 -5.96 -17.19
N ARG A 110 12.41 -7.14 -16.91
CA ARG A 110 13.16 -8.41 -16.92
C ARG A 110 13.07 -9.18 -18.24
N GLY A 111 12.38 -8.65 -19.26
CA GLY A 111 12.16 -9.33 -20.54
C GLY A 111 11.35 -10.63 -20.45
N LEU A 112 10.65 -10.88 -19.33
CA LEU A 112 9.96 -12.13 -19.09
C LEU A 112 8.63 -12.16 -19.84
N ARG A 113 8.51 -13.08 -20.80
CA ARG A 113 7.28 -13.37 -21.55
C ARG A 113 6.39 -14.36 -20.81
N ARG A 114 5.07 -14.24 -20.98
CA ARG A 114 4.08 -15.21 -20.48
C ARG A 114 4.27 -16.58 -21.15
N ALA A 115 3.78 -17.64 -20.49
CA ALA A 115 3.88 -19.02 -20.99
C ALA A 115 2.80 -19.37 -22.02
N ARG A 116 1.65 -18.68 -21.99
CA ARG A 116 0.57 -18.80 -22.97
C ARG A 116 0.67 -17.70 -24.03
N CYS A 117 0.42 -18.06 -25.29
CA CYS A 117 0.39 -17.11 -26.41
C CYS A 117 -0.84 -16.18 -26.32
N ARG A 118 -0.80 -15.06 -27.04
CA ARG A 118 -1.87 -14.04 -27.03
C ARG A 118 -3.24 -14.60 -27.36
N SER A 119 -3.34 -15.56 -28.29
CA SER A 119 -4.62 -16.17 -28.65
C SER A 119 -5.22 -16.97 -27.50
N CYS A 120 -4.44 -17.86 -26.86
CA CYS A 120 -4.89 -18.63 -25.70
C CYS A 120 -5.25 -17.73 -24.50
N VAL A 121 -4.53 -16.63 -24.31
CA VAL A 121 -4.88 -15.65 -23.26
C VAL A 121 -6.20 -14.95 -23.60
N ARG A 122 -6.42 -14.54 -24.86
CA ARG A 122 -7.68 -13.90 -25.29
C ARG A 122 -8.88 -14.83 -25.13
N GLU A 123 -8.72 -16.09 -25.51
CA GLU A 123 -9.75 -17.12 -25.37
C GLU A 123 -10.08 -17.39 -23.90
N TYR A 124 -9.06 -17.61 -23.08
CA TYR A 124 -9.23 -17.75 -21.63
C TYR A 124 -9.94 -16.54 -21.01
N SER A 125 -9.52 -15.31 -21.36
CA SER A 125 -10.16 -14.09 -20.85
C SER A 125 -11.60 -13.96 -21.29
N ARG A 126 -11.93 -14.36 -22.53
CA ARG A 126 -13.30 -14.35 -23.06
C ARG A 126 -14.19 -15.34 -22.31
N GLU A 127 -13.72 -16.56 -22.09
CA GLU A 127 -14.48 -17.58 -21.37
C GLU A 127 -14.62 -17.23 -19.89
N HIS A 128 -13.55 -16.75 -19.26
CA HIS A 128 -13.60 -16.23 -17.90
C HIS A 128 -14.61 -15.07 -17.77
N TYR A 129 -14.63 -14.12 -18.72
CA TYR A 129 -15.61 -13.03 -18.73
C TYR A 129 -17.04 -13.56 -18.94
N ARG A 130 -17.25 -14.54 -19.83
CA ARG A 130 -18.56 -15.16 -20.08
C ARG A 130 -19.11 -15.85 -18.84
N GLN A 131 -18.29 -16.67 -18.18
CA GLN A 131 -18.65 -17.41 -16.96
C GLN A 131 -18.86 -16.49 -15.75
N ASN A 132 -18.08 -15.41 -15.64
CA ASN A 132 -18.18 -14.45 -14.54
C ASN A 132 -19.06 -13.23 -14.86
N LYS A 133 -19.75 -13.20 -16.01
CA LYS A 133 -20.57 -12.06 -16.45
C LYS A 133 -21.64 -11.73 -15.42
N LEU A 134 -22.30 -12.77 -14.88
CA LEU A 134 -23.28 -12.65 -13.80
C LEU A 134 -22.64 -12.08 -12.53
N ARG A 135 -21.44 -12.55 -12.15
CA ARG A 135 -20.69 -12.03 -10.98
C ARG A 135 -20.35 -10.54 -11.14
N TYR A 136 -20.02 -10.06 -12.33
CA TYR A 136 -19.76 -8.63 -12.56
C TYR A 136 -21.04 -7.79 -12.70
N ALA A 137 -22.14 -8.39 -13.14
CA ALA A 137 -23.45 -7.74 -13.25
C ALA A 137 -24.16 -7.63 -11.89
N THR A 138 -23.95 -8.58 -10.98
CA THR A 138 -24.48 -8.57 -9.60
C THR A 138 -23.50 -8.00 -8.57
N ALA A 139 -22.20 -7.93 -8.89
CA ALA A 139 -21.27 -7.10 -8.14
C ALA A 139 -21.64 -5.64 -8.39
N ASP A 140 -22.58 -5.16 -7.60
CA ASP A 140 -22.98 -3.77 -7.58
C ASP A 140 -21.84 -2.94 -7.01
N TRP A 141 -20.86 -2.64 -7.86
CA TRP A 141 -19.74 -1.77 -7.56
C TRP A 141 -20.20 -0.40 -7.07
N GLY A 142 -21.43 0.01 -7.41
CA GLY A 142 -22.11 1.19 -6.88
C GLY A 142 -22.45 1.03 -5.40
N ARG A 143 -23.24 0.01 -5.03
CA ARG A 143 -23.54 -0.31 -3.61
C ARG A 143 -22.28 -0.57 -2.80
N MET A 144 -21.32 -1.31 -3.34
CA MET A 144 -20.06 -1.63 -2.64
C MET A 144 -19.16 -0.40 -2.48
N ARG A 145 -19.21 0.59 -3.40
CA ARG A 145 -18.54 1.88 -3.25
C ARG A 145 -19.27 2.79 -2.25
N CYS A 146 -20.60 2.87 -2.29
CA CYS A 146 -21.39 3.67 -1.35
C CYS A 146 -21.28 3.15 0.09
N SER A 147 -21.38 1.82 0.26
CA SER A 147 -21.15 1.15 1.55
C SER A 147 -19.74 1.45 2.10
N ARG A 148 -18.70 1.42 1.25
CA ARG A 148 -17.35 1.83 1.66
C ARG A 148 -17.25 3.30 2.06
N GLN A 149 -17.85 4.23 1.31
CA GLN A 149 -17.83 5.65 1.68
C GLN A 149 -18.53 5.93 3.01
N HIS A 150 -19.61 5.21 3.30
CA HIS A 150 -20.30 5.32 4.59
C HIS A 150 -19.41 4.83 5.73
N LEU A 151 -18.81 3.65 5.59
CA LEU A 151 -17.88 3.10 6.59
C LEU A 151 -16.65 3.97 6.78
N ASP A 152 -16.10 4.54 5.71
CA ASP A 152 -14.97 5.47 5.79
C ASP A 152 -15.30 6.68 6.66
N ARG A 153 -16.52 7.23 6.51
CA ARG A 153 -16.99 8.36 7.32
C ARG A 153 -17.19 7.95 8.77
N GLU A 154 -17.84 6.83 9.05
CA GLU A 154 -18.05 6.36 10.42
C GLU A 154 -16.73 6.09 11.15
N VAL A 155 -15.75 5.47 10.47
CA VAL A 155 -14.41 5.25 11.02
C VAL A 155 -13.69 6.57 11.27
N GLU A 156 -13.85 7.56 10.39
CA GLU A 156 -13.29 8.89 10.60
C GLU A 156 -13.93 9.61 11.79
N GLU A 157 -15.26 9.56 11.92
CA GLU A 157 -15.99 10.10 13.07
C GLU A 157 -15.54 9.43 14.37
N TYR A 158 -15.39 8.10 14.35
CA TYR A 158 -14.83 7.36 15.49
C TYR A 158 -13.45 7.89 15.87
N LEU A 159 -12.51 8.00 14.92
CA LEU A 159 -11.15 8.48 15.21
C LEU A 159 -11.11 9.94 15.68
N ARG A 160 -12.05 10.79 15.25
CA ARG A 160 -12.16 12.18 15.73
C ARG A 160 -12.58 12.26 17.20
N LEU A 161 -13.37 11.29 17.67
CA LEU A 161 -13.84 11.21 19.05
C LEU A 161 -12.89 10.45 19.98
N HIS A 162 -11.94 9.70 19.42
CA HIS A 162 -11.03 8.84 20.17
C HIS A 162 -9.57 9.26 19.91
N PRO A 163 -9.04 10.28 20.63
CA PRO A 163 -7.64 10.64 20.53
C PRO A 163 -6.72 9.51 21.03
N CYS A 164 -5.43 9.64 20.75
CA CYS A 164 -4.41 8.70 21.20
C CYS A 164 -4.48 8.48 22.71
N VAL A 165 -4.64 7.22 23.14
CA VAL A 165 -4.76 6.87 24.57
C VAL A 165 -3.50 7.21 25.38
N ASP A 166 -2.33 7.27 24.74
CA ASP A 166 -1.06 7.51 25.44
C ASP A 166 -0.65 8.99 25.50
N CYS A 167 -1.03 9.80 24.50
CA CYS A 167 -0.50 11.17 24.36
C CYS A 167 -1.53 12.23 23.95
N GLY A 168 -2.80 11.86 23.79
CA GLY A 168 -3.88 12.81 23.47
C GLY A 168 -3.89 13.38 22.04
N GLU A 169 -2.98 12.95 21.15
CA GLU A 169 -2.99 13.36 19.74
C GLU A 169 -4.36 13.03 19.11
N SER A 170 -4.99 14.02 18.49
CA SER A 170 -6.38 13.93 18.02
C SER A 170 -6.49 13.96 16.49
N ASP A 171 -5.40 14.20 15.77
CA ASP A 171 -5.39 14.23 14.30
C ASP A 171 -5.62 12.81 13.73
N PRO A 172 -6.79 12.50 13.12
CA PRO A 172 -7.11 11.17 12.61
C PRO A 172 -6.14 10.67 11.53
N LEU A 173 -5.34 11.56 10.94
CA LEU A 173 -4.36 11.21 9.92
C LEU A 173 -3.19 10.39 10.49
N VAL A 174 -2.85 10.60 11.75
CA VAL A 174 -1.72 9.94 12.42
C VAL A 174 -2.16 8.86 13.40
N LEU A 175 -3.47 8.70 13.60
CA LEU A 175 -4.05 7.68 14.46
C LEU A 175 -4.16 6.32 13.74
N ASP A 176 -3.89 5.27 14.50
CA ASP A 176 -4.02 3.87 14.13
C ASP A 176 -4.85 3.11 15.17
N PHE A 177 -5.48 2.03 14.72
CA PHE A 177 -6.10 1.04 15.61
C PHE A 177 -5.04 0.01 16.02
N ASP A 178 -4.69 0.02 17.30
CA ASP A 178 -3.72 -0.87 17.91
C ASP A 178 -4.43 -1.98 18.69
N HIS A 179 -4.22 -3.24 18.31
CA HIS A 179 -4.88 -4.38 18.94
C HIS A 179 -4.43 -4.57 20.39
N ARG A 180 -5.39 -4.84 21.27
CA ARG A 180 -5.11 -5.24 22.65
C ARG A 180 -4.46 -6.64 22.67
N ASP A 181 -3.54 -6.84 23.62
CA ASP A 181 -2.81 -8.10 23.73
C ASP A 181 -3.74 -9.27 24.07
N GLY A 182 -3.48 -10.43 23.46
CA GLY A 182 -4.23 -11.67 23.73
C GLY A 182 -5.63 -11.73 23.11
N VAL A 183 -5.99 -10.81 22.21
CA VAL A 183 -7.29 -10.82 21.52
C VAL A 183 -7.16 -11.38 20.11
N ASP A 184 -8.00 -12.35 19.76
CA ASP A 184 -8.06 -12.91 18.41
C ASP A 184 -8.59 -11.88 17.41
N LYS A 185 -7.77 -11.59 16.40
CA LYS A 185 -8.14 -10.70 15.30
C LYS A 185 -8.82 -11.47 14.17
N LEU A 186 -9.96 -10.96 13.70
CA LEU A 186 -10.62 -11.52 12.51
C LEU A 186 -9.84 -11.16 11.23
N GLY A 187 -9.17 -10.00 11.24
CA GLY A 187 -8.40 -9.48 10.13
C GLY A 187 -7.91 -8.06 10.42
N THR A 188 -7.13 -7.47 9.51
CA THR A 188 -6.75 -6.06 9.68
C THR A 188 -7.96 -5.16 9.45
N ILE A 189 -8.06 -4.04 10.19
CA ILE A 189 -9.12 -3.05 10.01
C ILE A 189 -9.20 -2.57 8.55
N ALA A 190 -8.06 -2.39 7.88
CA ALA A 190 -7.99 -2.05 6.46
C ALA A 190 -8.63 -3.11 5.55
N PHE A 191 -8.43 -4.39 5.86
CA PHE A 191 -9.03 -5.51 5.11
C PHE A 191 -10.54 -5.60 5.36
N LEU A 192 -11.00 -5.50 6.61
CA LEU A 192 -12.42 -5.53 6.96
C LEU A 192 -13.18 -4.36 6.34
N ARG A 193 -12.58 -3.16 6.37
CA ARG A 193 -13.08 -1.96 5.70
C ARG A 193 -13.19 -2.16 4.18
N ALA A 194 -12.22 -2.83 3.55
CA ALA A 194 -12.27 -3.13 2.12
C ALA A 194 -13.38 -4.12 1.76
N ARG A 195 -13.73 -5.05 2.67
CA ARG A 195 -14.84 -6.01 2.49
C ARG A 195 -16.21 -5.38 2.68
N GLY A 196 -16.32 -4.28 3.43
CA GLY A 196 -17.56 -3.51 3.58
C GLY A 196 -18.55 -4.12 4.59
N GLN A 197 -18.08 -4.98 5.49
CA GLN A 197 -18.93 -5.59 6.52
C GLN A 197 -18.84 -4.76 7.81
N ARG A 198 -19.87 -3.94 8.05
CA ARG A 198 -19.90 -2.97 9.15
C ARG A 198 -19.73 -3.62 10.52
N ASP A 199 -20.51 -4.65 10.80
CA ASP A 199 -20.55 -5.24 12.14
C ASP A 199 -19.26 -5.99 12.46
N GLU A 200 -18.67 -6.70 11.49
CA GLU A 200 -17.34 -7.29 11.63
C GLU A 200 -16.27 -6.22 11.86
N LEU A 201 -16.34 -5.10 11.12
CA LEU A 201 -15.40 -3.99 11.25
C LEU A 201 -15.48 -3.35 12.64
N PHE A 202 -16.67 -2.99 13.12
CA PHE A 202 -16.84 -2.34 14.42
C PHE A 202 -16.62 -3.30 15.59
N GLY A 203 -16.98 -4.58 15.43
CA GLY A 203 -16.62 -5.63 16.38
C GLY A 203 -15.11 -5.81 16.50
N GLU A 204 -14.36 -5.62 15.41
CA GLU A 204 -12.90 -5.62 15.45
C GLU A 204 -12.32 -4.31 16.01
N ILE A 205 -12.89 -3.14 15.67
CA ILE A 205 -12.48 -1.85 16.25
C ILE A 205 -12.62 -1.86 17.78
N ALA A 206 -13.67 -2.47 18.31
CA ALA A 206 -13.88 -2.61 19.76
C ALA A 206 -12.78 -3.42 20.46
N LYS A 207 -11.95 -4.17 19.72
CA LYS A 207 -10.78 -4.90 20.24
C LYS A 207 -9.51 -4.07 20.23
N CYS A 208 -9.52 -2.90 19.60
CA CYS A 208 -8.38 -2.02 19.44
C CYS A 208 -8.46 -0.82 20.40
N GLU A 209 -7.30 -0.28 20.73
CA GLU A 209 -7.12 1.04 21.32
C GLU A 209 -6.63 2.00 20.23
N VAL A 210 -7.03 3.27 20.31
CA VAL A 210 -6.58 4.27 19.33
C VAL A 210 -5.26 4.86 19.80
N ARG A 211 -4.22 4.78 18.96
CA ARG A 211 -2.88 5.34 19.24
C ARG A 211 -2.35 6.09 18.04
N CYS A 212 -1.57 7.14 18.27
CA CYS A 212 -0.82 7.76 17.19
C CYS A 212 0.34 6.86 16.74
N SER A 213 0.83 7.06 15.53
CA SER A 213 1.88 6.21 14.92
C SER A 213 3.17 6.18 15.73
N ASN A 214 3.52 7.30 16.40
CA ASN A 214 4.68 7.37 17.28
C ASN A 214 4.50 6.50 18.54
N CYS A 215 3.38 6.65 19.26
CA CYS A 215 3.11 5.89 20.48
C CYS A 215 2.92 4.39 20.19
N HIS A 216 2.27 4.05 19.08
CA HIS A 216 2.12 2.67 18.63
C HIS A 216 3.49 2.02 18.34
N GLN A 217 4.42 2.73 17.68
CA GLN A 217 5.79 2.24 17.47
C GLN A 217 6.55 2.03 18.78
N ARG A 218 6.45 2.97 19.74
CA ARG A 218 7.06 2.83 21.07
C ARG A 218 6.52 1.60 21.81
N ARG A 219 5.20 1.39 21.81
CA ARG A 219 4.58 0.21 22.42
C ARG A 219 5.07 -1.08 21.77
N THR A 220 5.08 -1.12 20.43
CA THR A 220 5.59 -2.28 19.67
C THR A 220 7.04 -2.56 20.02
N ALA A 221 7.89 -1.53 20.05
CA ALA A 221 9.30 -1.68 20.39
C ALA A 221 9.50 -2.25 21.81
N LYS A 222 8.71 -1.78 22.79
CA LYS A 222 8.71 -2.31 24.17
C LYS A 222 8.24 -3.77 24.21
N GLN A 223 7.13 -4.09 23.55
CA GLN A 223 6.54 -5.42 23.54
C GLN A 223 7.49 -6.48 22.94
N PHE A 224 8.19 -6.13 21.87
CA PHE A 224 9.09 -7.05 21.16
C PHE A 224 10.56 -6.87 21.53
N GLY A 225 10.88 -6.07 22.56
CA GLY A 225 12.24 -5.86 23.03
C GLY A 225 13.22 -5.41 21.94
N TRP A 226 12.82 -4.45 21.11
CA TRP A 226 13.64 -4.03 19.97
C TRP A 226 15.02 -3.56 20.41
N ALA A 227 16.06 -3.99 19.68
CA ALA A 227 17.46 -3.67 19.99
C ALA A 227 17.74 -2.16 20.11
N LYS A 228 16.96 -1.29 19.45
CA LYS A 228 17.08 0.17 19.58
C LYS A 228 16.68 0.73 20.96
N LEU A 229 16.07 -0.09 21.83
CA LEU A 229 15.78 0.22 23.24
C LEU A 229 16.86 -0.30 24.20
N ILE A 230 17.80 -1.10 23.70
CA ILE A 230 18.93 -1.62 24.47
C ILE A 230 20.10 -0.68 24.16
N ALA A 231 20.38 0.22 25.11
CA ALA A 231 21.48 1.19 25.03
C ALA A 231 22.84 0.48 24.96
#